data_AF-C6WC52-F1
#
_entry.id   AF-C6WC52-F1
#
_cell.length_a   1.000
_cell.length_b   1.000
_cell.length_c   1.000
_cell.angle_alpha   90.00
_cell.angle_beta   90.00
_cell.angle_gamma   90.00
#
_symmetry.space_group_name_H-M   'P 1'
#
loop_
_entity.id
_entity.type
_entity.pdbx_description
1 polymer ?
#
loop_
_entity_poly.entity_id
_entity_poly.type
_entity_poly.pdbx_seq_one_letter_code
_entity_poly.pdbx_strand_id
1 'polypeptide(L)' 'MIHIAARLGDGSTSIEVTGHEGHVLEGRVCAAVSAITQTAVLGLQQIALQHPDIVSIEITEES' A
#
# COMPACT_ATOMS: atom_id res chain seq x y z
N MET A 1 16.81 -4.59 2.31
CA MET A 1 16.82 -3.19 1.82
C MET A 1 15.42 -2.92 1.31
N ILE A 2 14.75 -1.91 1.87
CA ILE A 2 13.41 -1.53 1.42
C ILE A 2 13.55 -0.81 0.08
N HIS A 3 12.79 -1.25 -0.92
CA HIS A 3 12.71 -0.59 -2.23
C HIS A 3 11.27 -0.12 -2.46
N ILE A 4 11.13 1.13 -2.90
CA ILE A 4 9.85 1.76 -3.22
C ILE A 4 9.92 2.25 -4.66
N ALA A 5 9.03 1.75 -5.52
CA ALA A 5 8.84 2.26 -6.87
C ALA A 5 7.46 2.91 -6.99
N ALA A 6 7.41 4.13 -7.53
CA ALA A 6 6.17 4.84 -7.81
C ALA A 6 6.10 5.20 -9.30
N ARG A 7 4.94 4.98 -9.91
CA ARG A 7 4.64 5.38 -11.30
C ARG A 7 3.38 6.26 -11.26
N LEU A 8 3.52 7.49 -11.74
CA LEU A 8 2.46 8.49 -11.79
C LEU A 8 2.19 8.84 -13.25
N GLY A 9 0.93 8.78 -13.66
CA GLY A 9 0.49 9.14 -15.00
C GLY A 9 -0.94 9.67 -14.99
N ASP A 10 -1.41 10.07 -16.16
CA ASP A 10 -2.77 10.61 -16.31
C ASP A 10 -3.80 9.53 -15.97
N GLY A 11 -4.49 9.70 -14.84
CA GLY A 11 -5.53 8.79 -14.35
C GLY A 11 -5.01 7.46 -13.75
N SER A 12 -3.69 7.29 -13.58
CA SER A 12 -3.15 6.09 -12.93
C SER A 12 -2.03 6.40 -11.93
N THR A 13 -2.03 5.66 -10.82
CA THR A 13 -1.00 5.72 -9.79
C THR A 13 -0.71 4.30 -9.33
N SER A 14 0.57 3.93 -9.33
CA SER A 14 1.05 2.63 -8.84
C SER A 14 2.17 2.87 -7.84
N ILE A 15 2.10 2.18 -6.70
CA ILE A 15 3.13 2.14 -5.67
C ILE A 15 3.44 0.68 -5.39
N GLU A 16 4.71 0.31 -5.53
CA GLU A 16 5.23 -1.04 -5.26
C GLU A 16 6.29 -0.95 -4.17
N VAL A 17 6.11 -1.72 -3.09
CA VAL A 17 7.02 -1.74 -1.95
C VAL A 17 7.50 -3.16 -1.71
N THR A 18 8.81 -3.38 -1.73
CA THR A 18 9.42 -4.70 -1.53
C THR A 18 10.54 -4.65 -0.50
N GLY A 19 10.87 -5.81 0.09
CA GLY A 19 11.97 -5.93 1.05
C GLY A 19 11.74 -5.23 2.38
N HIS A 20 10.47 -4.96 2.75
CA HIS A 20 10.07 -4.35 4.02
C HIS A 20 9.80 -5.37 5.15
N GLU A 21 10.05 -6.65 4.91
CA GLU A 21 9.93 -7.75 5.88
C GLU A 21 11.31 -8.14 6.45
N GLY A 22 11.40 -8.38 7.76
CA GLY A 22 12.51 -9.18 8.33
C GLY A 22 13.76 -8.45 8.85
N HIS A 23 13.82 -7.12 8.95
CA HIS A 23 15.00 -6.46 9.52
C HIS A 23 14.88 -6.21 11.04
N VAL A 24 15.34 -7.17 11.85
CA VAL A 24 15.35 -7.10 13.34
C VAL A 24 16.16 -5.91 13.88
N LEU A 25 17.19 -5.45 13.13
CA LEU A 25 18.04 -4.32 13.51
C LEU A 25 17.45 -2.93 13.16
N GLU A 26 16.47 -2.87 12.25
CA GLU A 26 15.86 -1.63 11.74
C GLU A 26 14.33 -1.65 11.81
N GLY A 27 13.76 -2.44 12.72
CA GLY A 27 12.33 -2.75 12.76
C GLY A 27 11.38 -1.54 12.80
N ARG A 28 11.84 -0.36 13.25
CA ARG A 28 11.08 0.89 13.20
C ARG A 28 10.81 1.37 11.77
N VAL A 29 11.77 1.20 10.86
CA VAL A 29 11.65 1.65 9.46
C VAL A 29 10.74 0.71 8.68
N CYS A 30 10.92 -0.61 8.84
CA CYS A 30 10.01 -1.61 8.28
C CYS A 30 8.57 -1.38 8.75
N ALA A 31 8.36 -1.19 10.06
CA ALA A 31 7.03 -0.95 10.62
C ALA A 31 6.42 0.36 10.10
N ALA A 32 7.20 1.43 9.95
CA ALA A 32 6.71 2.70 9.41
C ALA A 32 6.27 2.56 7.93
N VAL A 33 7.07 1.89 7.11
CA VAL A 33 6.74 1.67 5.69
C VAL A 33 5.49 0.78 5.58
N SER A 34 5.42 -0.33 6.32
CA SER A 34 4.23 -1.19 6.36
C SER A 34 2.99 -0.44 6.83
N ALA A 35 3.12 0.42 7.87
CA ALA A 35 1.99 1.19 8.38
C ALA A 35 1.44 2.16 7.33
N ILE A 36 2.30 2.85 6.59
CA ILE A 36 1.87 3.79 5.54
C ILE A 36 1.17 3.05 4.40
N THR A 37 1.75 1.97 3.89
CA THR A 37 1.18 1.22 2.77
C THR A 37 -0.16 0.57 3.15
N GLN A 38 -0.24 -0.04 4.33
CA GLN A 38 -1.49 -0.60 4.84
C GLN A 38 -2.55 0.48 5.10
N THR A 39 -2.15 1.65 5.62
CA THR A 39 -3.09 2.77 5.84
C THR A 39 -3.66 3.27 4.51
N ALA A 40 -2.86 3.31 3.45
CA ALA A 40 -3.36 3.69 2.12
C ALA A 40 -4.42 2.70 1.62
N VAL A 41 -4.18 1.39 1.75
CA VAL A 41 -5.16 0.35 1.38
C VAL A 41 -6.45 0.48 2.20
N LEU A 42 -6.34 0.66 3.52
CA LEU A 42 -7.49 0.86 4.40
C LEU A 42 -8.29 2.11 4.03
N GLY A 43 -7.61 3.21 3.71
CA GLY A 43 -8.23 4.45 3.27
C GLY A 43 -9.02 4.27 1.98
N LEU A 44 -8.43 3.62 0.97
CA LEU A 44 -9.11 3.32 -0.29
C LEU A 44 -10.31 2.39 -0.09
N GLN A 45 -10.19 1.39 0.79
CA GLN A 45 -11.29 0.51 1.15
C GLN A 45 -12.45 1.28 1.79
N GLN A 46 -12.17 2.23 2.68
CA GLN A 46 -13.20 3.09 3.28
C GLN A 46 -13.89 3.97 2.24
N ILE A 47 -13.17 4.52 1.28
CA ILE A 47 -13.76 5.31 0.19
C ILE A 47 -14.67 4.43 -0.68
N ALA A 48 -14.24 3.21 -1.03
CA ALA A 48 -15.07 2.26 -1.78
C ALA A 48 -16.38 1.92 -1.04
N LEU A 49 -16.32 1.77 0.29
CA LEU A 49 -17.52 1.53 1.11
C LEU A 49 -18.47 2.74 1.14
N GLN A 50 -17.94 3.96 1.12
CA GLN A 50 -18.73 5.19 1.15
C GLN A 50 -19.33 5.56 -0.22
N HIS A 51 -18.67 5.13 -1.30
CA HIS A 51 -19.02 5.49 -2.68
C HIS A 51 -19.05 4.27 -3.62
N PRO A 52 -19.89 3.25 -3.34
CA PRO A 52 -19.87 1.97 -4.07
C PRO A 52 -20.34 2.06 -5.53
N ASP A 53 -20.97 3.17 -5.92
CA ASP A 53 -21.46 3.45 -7.27
C ASP A 53 -20.34 3.91 -8.22
N ILE A 54 -19.24 4.44 -7.69
CA ILE A 54 -18.15 5.04 -8.48
C ILE A 54 -16.76 4.57 -8.08
N VAL A 55 -16.59 3.86 -6.95
CA VAL A 55 -15.31 3.32 -6.50
C VAL A 55 -15.43 1.83 -6.21
N SER A 56 -14.56 1.04 -6.84
CA SER A 56 -14.35 -0.37 -6.51
C SER A 56 -12.93 -0.60 -6.03
N ILE A 57 -12.72 -1.67 -5.25
CA ILE A 57 -11.41 -2.10 -4.78
C ILE A 57 -11.34 -3.63 -4.84
N GLU A 58 -10.21 -4.14 -5.30
CA GLU A 58 -9.85 -5.56 -5.26
C GLU A 58 -8.58 -5.69 -4.41
N ILE A 59 -8.58 -6.64 -3.47
CA ILE A 59 -7.43 -6.92 -2.60
C ILE A 59 -7.08 -8.39 -2.81
N THR A 60 -5.85 -8.66 -3.26
CA THR A 60 -5.31 -10.00 -3.45
C THR A 60 -4.22 -10.24 -2.41
N GLU A 61 -4.36 -11.30 -1.63
CA GLU A 61 -3.31 -11.78 -0.73
C GLU A 61 -2.51 -12.87 -1.45
N GLU A 62 -1.23 -12.61 -1.71
CA GLU A 62 -0.31 -13.59 -2.29
C GLU A 62 0.39 -14.36 -1.16
N SER A 63 0.40 -15.69 -1.26
CA SER A 63 1.00 -16.62 -0.29
C SER A 63 2.44 -16.99 -0.63
#